data_AF-S2S2P1-F1
#
_entry.id   AF-S2S2P1-F1
#
_cell.length_a   1.000
_cell.length_b   1.000
_cell.length_c   1.000
_cell.angle_alpha   90.00
_cell.angle_beta   90.00
_cell.angle_gamma   90.00
#
_symmetry.space_group_name_H-M   'P 1'
#
loop_
_entity.id
_entity.type
_entity.pdbx_description
1 polymer ?
#
loop_
_entity_poly.entity_id
_entity_poly.type
_entity_poly.pdbx_seq_one_letter_code
_entity_poly.pdbx_strand_id
1 'polypeptide(L)'
;LKDASVGDQVRRARREGNDIPVVALVGYTNAGKSTTMNGLLNLFADRPEDKQVFEKDMLFATLDTSVRQLTLPDNRKFLLSDTVGFVSKLPHNLIDSFKATLAEAANADLLIQVVDYSDENYPEMMAITEKTLKEVGIENIPMIEAYNKADLREGTRYPEVTGQRIVYSARDKNSLEALTRLIKADIFGQDEEHTYLIPFDQGQLVSYLNQETVVKATDYREDGTLITAVVNPVQKGKLARFAVKEEV
;
A
#
# COMPACT_ATOMS: atom_id res chain seq x y z
N LEU A 1 -13.65 -13.42 18.13
CA LEU A 1 -12.24 -13.12 18.41
C LEU A 1 -11.45 -14.44 18.36
N LYS A 2 -11.16 -14.92 17.15
CA LYS A 2 -10.37 -16.14 16.93
C LYS A 2 -9.47 -15.92 15.73
N ASP A 3 -8.22 -16.35 15.91
CA ASP A 3 -7.22 -16.65 14.90
C ASP A 3 -6.76 -15.48 14.01
N ALA A 4 -6.04 -14.53 14.63
CA ALA A 4 -5.04 -13.77 13.88
C ALA A 4 -3.93 -14.75 13.48
N SER A 5 -3.72 -14.91 12.18
CA SER A 5 -2.70 -15.83 11.65
C SER A 5 -1.32 -15.44 12.18
N VAL A 6 -0.37 -16.39 12.24
CA VAL A 6 1.02 -16.09 12.62
C VAL A 6 1.60 -14.96 11.74
N GLY A 7 1.17 -14.86 10.48
CA GLY A 7 1.50 -13.74 9.59
C GLY A 7 0.97 -12.39 10.08
N ASP A 8 -0.26 -12.32 10.58
CA ASP A 8 -0.84 -11.09 11.14
C ASP A 8 -0.12 -10.63 12.42
N GLN A 9 0.38 -11.57 13.23
CA GLN A 9 1.13 -11.26 14.45
C GLN A 9 2.53 -10.71 14.14
N VAL A 10 3.23 -11.30 13.16
CA VAL A 10 4.55 -10.81 12.71
C VAL A 10 4.42 -9.42 12.06
N ARG A 11 3.34 -9.16 11.31
CA ARG A 11 3.06 -7.83 10.76
C ARG A 11 2.73 -6.80 11.83
N ARG A 12 1.91 -7.17 12.83
CA ARG A 12 1.64 -6.31 13.99
C ARG A 12 2.93 -5.90 14.70
N ALA A 13 3.84 -6.85 14.92
CA ALA A 13 5.13 -6.60 15.53
C ALA A 13 6.06 -5.70 14.70
N ARG A 14 6.01 -5.76 13.35
CA ARG A 14 6.72 -4.79 12.49
C ARG A 14 6.10 -3.40 12.55
N ARG A 15 4.76 -3.33 12.49
CA ARG A 15 4.03 -2.06 12.60
C ARG A 15 4.42 -1.34 13.88
N GLU A 16 4.46 -2.06 15.02
CA GLU A 16 4.93 -1.64 16.37
C GLU A 16 6.27 -0.87 16.40
N GLY A 17 7.10 -0.96 15.35
CA GLY A 17 8.39 -0.27 15.23
C GLY A 17 8.40 1.17 14.68
N ASN A 18 7.25 1.77 14.31
CA ASN A 18 7.14 2.97 13.45
C ASN A 18 7.52 2.75 11.97
N ASP A 19 7.43 1.52 11.46
CA ASP A 19 7.73 1.28 10.04
C ASP A 19 6.63 1.85 9.12
N ILE A 20 7.05 2.56 8.07
CA ILE A 20 6.18 3.02 7.00
C ILE A 20 5.65 1.79 6.25
N PRO A 21 4.31 1.60 6.09
CA PRO A 21 3.76 0.42 5.44
C PRO A 21 4.30 0.23 4.02
N VAL A 22 4.54 -1.02 3.62
CA VAL A 22 5.07 -1.37 2.30
C VAL A 22 3.98 -2.01 1.44
N VAL A 23 3.74 -1.44 0.26
CA VAL A 23 2.82 -1.94 -0.75
C VAL A 23 3.61 -2.37 -1.98
N ALA A 24 3.43 -3.60 -2.45
CA ALA A 24 4.15 -4.13 -3.61
C ALA A 24 3.22 -4.41 -4.79
N LEU A 25 3.56 -3.90 -5.97
CA LEU A 25 2.90 -4.25 -7.22
C LEU A 25 3.46 -5.58 -7.73
N VAL A 26 2.59 -6.55 -7.97
CA VAL A 26 2.92 -7.86 -8.57
C VAL A 26 2.03 -8.10 -9.78
N GLY A 27 2.43 -8.98 -10.69
CA GLY A 27 1.64 -9.29 -11.88
C GLY A 27 2.48 -9.43 -13.13
N TYR A 28 1.86 -9.90 -14.20
CA TYR A 28 2.56 -10.23 -15.45
C TYR A 28 3.23 -9.02 -16.09
N THR A 29 4.26 -9.25 -16.89
CA THR A 29 4.81 -8.23 -17.79
C THR A 29 3.70 -7.68 -18.67
N ASN A 30 3.76 -6.38 -18.95
CA ASN A 30 2.73 -5.66 -19.70
C ASN A 30 1.35 -5.57 -19.02
N ALA A 31 1.15 -6.08 -17.80
CA ALA A 31 -0.11 -5.84 -17.07
C ALA A 31 -0.36 -4.36 -16.71
N GLY A 32 0.68 -3.51 -16.80
CA GLY A 32 0.62 -2.09 -16.50
C GLY A 32 0.96 -1.75 -15.04
N LYS A 33 1.85 -2.54 -14.40
CA LYS A 33 2.40 -2.22 -13.07
C LYS A 33 3.10 -0.86 -13.06
N SER A 34 4.06 -0.65 -13.97
CA SER A 34 4.79 0.61 -14.07
C SER A 34 3.87 1.79 -14.42
N THR A 35 2.87 1.58 -15.29
CA THR A 35 1.81 2.57 -15.56
C THR A 35 1.06 2.96 -14.28
N THR A 36 0.69 1.97 -13.47
CA THR A 36 -0.01 2.17 -12.19
C THR A 36 0.89 2.90 -11.20
N MET A 37 2.15 2.49 -11.07
CA MET A 37 3.13 3.14 -10.22
C MET A 37 3.32 4.61 -10.61
N ASN A 38 3.58 4.90 -11.89
CA ASN A 38 3.73 6.25 -12.40
C ASN A 38 2.45 7.08 -12.17
N GLY A 39 1.27 6.49 -12.38
CA GLY A 39 -0.01 7.12 -12.08
C GLY A 39 -0.13 7.54 -10.61
N LEU A 40 0.20 6.64 -9.68
CA LEU A 40 0.18 6.93 -8.24
C LEU A 40 1.24 7.95 -7.82
N LEU A 41 2.45 7.87 -8.38
CA LEU A 41 3.52 8.85 -8.13
C LEU A 41 3.13 10.24 -8.62
N ASN A 42 2.50 10.35 -9.79
CA ASN A 42 2.03 11.63 -10.31
C ASN A 42 0.98 12.28 -9.41
N LEU A 43 0.16 11.48 -8.72
CA LEU A 43 -0.87 11.98 -7.81
C LEU A 43 -0.32 12.30 -6.41
N PHE A 44 0.64 11.52 -5.88
CA PHE A 44 0.96 11.52 -4.45
C PHE A 44 2.46 11.58 -4.11
N ALA A 45 3.37 11.70 -5.09
CA ALA A 45 4.79 11.89 -4.79
C ALA A 45 5.09 13.35 -4.42
N ASP A 46 5.79 13.54 -3.30
CA ASP A 46 6.14 14.86 -2.77
C ASP A 46 7.15 15.62 -3.66
N ARG A 47 8.07 14.89 -4.32
CA ARG A 47 9.15 15.50 -5.11
C ARG A 47 8.99 15.20 -6.61
N PRO A 48 9.31 16.17 -7.50
CA PRO A 48 9.27 15.96 -8.94
C PRO A 48 10.20 14.85 -9.44
N GLU A 49 11.38 14.70 -8.82
CA GLU A 49 12.36 13.66 -9.17
C GLU A 49 11.91 12.22 -8.87
N ASP A 50 10.97 12.03 -7.95
CA ASP A 50 10.42 10.72 -7.61
C ASP A 50 9.32 10.26 -8.59
N LYS A 51 8.91 11.11 -9.56
CA LYS A 51 7.72 10.92 -10.40
C LYS A 51 7.92 10.03 -11.63
N GLN A 52 9.13 9.51 -11.89
CA GLN A 52 9.40 8.78 -13.12
C GLN A 52 10.01 7.40 -12.87
N VAL A 53 9.24 6.37 -13.26
CA VAL A 53 9.74 5.03 -13.56
C VAL A 53 9.61 4.82 -15.07
N PHE A 54 10.64 4.22 -15.68
CA PHE A 54 10.70 4.00 -17.12
C PHE A 54 9.64 2.96 -17.56
N GLU A 55 8.77 3.33 -18.49
CA GLU A 55 7.69 2.47 -19.00
C GLU A 55 7.86 2.24 -20.52
N LYS A 56 7.90 0.99 -20.97
CA LYS A 56 7.89 0.58 -22.39
C LYS A 56 7.10 -0.71 -22.59
N ASP A 57 6.50 -0.86 -23.76
CA ASP A 57 5.82 -2.09 -24.23
C ASP A 57 6.85 -3.18 -24.59
N MET A 58 7.64 -3.64 -23.61
CA MET A 58 8.65 -4.68 -23.77
C MET A 58 8.65 -5.61 -22.56
N LEU A 59 8.98 -6.89 -22.80
CA LEU A 59 9.32 -7.82 -21.73
C LEU A 59 10.53 -7.24 -20.97
N PHE A 60 10.49 -7.20 -19.64
CA PHE A 60 11.51 -6.57 -18.77
C PHE A 60 11.57 -5.04 -18.76
N ALA A 61 10.44 -4.34 -18.90
CA ALA A 61 10.39 -2.87 -18.76
C ALA A 61 11.03 -2.34 -17.44
N THR A 62 10.95 -3.11 -16.36
CA THR A 62 11.59 -2.84 -15.06
C THR A 62 12.53 -4.00 -14.70
N LEU A 63 13.85 -3.75 -14.64
CA LEU A 63 14.89 -4.72 -14.24
C LEU A 63 15.38 -4.52 -12.78
N ASP A 64 15.25 -3.30 -12.25
CA ASP A 64 15.60 -2.94 -10.86
C ASP A 64 14.33 -2.70 -10.05
N THR A 65 14.28 -3.19 -8.80
CA THR A 65 13.15 -2.87 -7.90
C THR A 65 13.19 -1.39 -7.55
N SER A 66 12.10 -0.69 -7.83
CA SER A 66 11.98 0.74 -7.51
C SER A 66 11.04 0.91 -6.33
N VAL A 67 11.59 1.36 -5.20
CA VAL A 67 10.83 1.74 -4.01
C VAL A 67 10.69 3.25 -4.00
N ARG A 68 9.46 3.74 -3.82
CA ARG A 68 9.13 5.17 -3.73
C ARG A 68 8.17 5.40 -2.58
N GLN A 69 8.35 6.51 -1.86
CA GLN A 69 7.40 6.92 -0.83
C GLN A 69 6.28 7.72 -1.46
N LEU A 70 5.04 7.42 -1.09
CA LEU A 70 3.86 8.21 -1.42
C LEU A 70 3.30 8.84 -0.15
N THR A 71 2.93 10.13 -0.24
CA THR A 71 2.30 10.88 0.84
C THR A 71 0.88 11.23 0.43
N LEU A 72 -0.09 10.72 1.19
CA LEU A 72 -1.51 10.91 0.93
C LEU A 72 -1.97 12.29 1.40
N PRO A 73 -3.13 12.79 0.92
CA PRO A 73 -3.66 14.11 1.31
C PRO A 73 -3.90 14.30 2.81
N ASP A 74 -3.95 13.20 3.57
CA ASP A 74 -4.08 13.18 5.03
C ASP A 74 -2.74 12.89 5.73
N ASN A 75 -1.61 13.25 5.12
CA ASN A 75 -0.24 13.11 5.64
C ASN A 75 0.23 11.68 5.95
N ARG A 76 -0.61 10.67 5.69
CA ARG A 76 -0.23 9.27 5.82
C ARG A 76 0.69 8.86 4.68
N LYS A 77 1.72 8.09 5.02
CA LYS A 77 2.78 7.68 4.09
C LYS A 77 2.78 6.16 3.92
N PHE A 78 3.09 5.69 2.72
CA PHE A 78 3.43 4.29 2.48
C PHE A 78 4.52 4.20 1.41
N LEU A 79 5.29 3.11 1.43
CA LEU A 79 6.27 2.79 0.39
C LEU A 79 5.59 1.97 -0.69
N LEU A 80 5.71 2.37 -1.94
CA LEU A 80 5.27 1.63 -3.12
C LEU A 80 6.49 1.02 -3.80
N SER A 81 6.49 -0.30 -3.98
CA SER A 81 7.53 -1.04 -4.69
C SER A 81 6.99 -1.62 -6.00
N ASP A 82 7.64 -1.35 -7.13
CA ASP A 82 7.43 -2.11 -8.37
C ASP A 82 8.35 -3.32 -8.39
N THR A 83 7.74 -4.50 -8.44
CA THR A 83 8.46 -5.77 -8.53
C THR A 83 8.68 -6.15 -9.98
N VAL A 84 9.65 -7.03 -10.23
CA VAL A 84 9.88 -7.58 -11.57
C VAL A 84 8.63 -8.34 -12.01
N GLY A 85 8.10 -8.01 -13.20
CA GLY A 85 6.89 -8.63 -13.72
C GLY A 85 7.06 -10.10 -14.08
N PHE A 86 6.03 -10.93 -13.82
CA PHE A 86 6.03 -12.34 -14.22
C PHE A 86 6.10 -12.48 -15.75
N VAL A 87 6.90 -13.42 -16.23
CA VAL A 87 6.96 -13.80 -17.65
C VAL A 87 6.55 -15.26 -17.78
N SER A 88 5.67 -15.56 -18.74
CA SER A 88 5.33 -16.95 -19.07
C SER A 88 6.59 -17.71 -19.49
N LYS A 89 6.82 -18.90 -18.90
CA LYS A 89 7.97 -19.78 -19.19
C LYS A 89 9.33 -19.14 -18.90
N LEU A 90 9.57 -18.75 -17.65
CA LEU A 90 10.91 -18.41 -17.21
C LEU A 90 11.84 -19.62 -17.38
N PRO A 91 12.98 -19.47 -18.09
CA PRO A 91 14.02 -20.48 -18.13
C PRO A 91 14.42 -20.88 -16.71
N HIS A 92 14.63 -22.18 -16.43
CA HIS A 92 14.92 -22.67 -15.08
C HIS A 92 16.11 -21.97 -14.40
N ASN A 93 17.08 -21.51 -15.18
CA ASN A 93 18.26 -20.77 -14.71
C ASN A 93 17.98 -19.33 -14.28
N LEU A 94 16.82 -18.76 -14.62
CA LEU A 94 16.39 -17.41 -14.22
C LEU A 94 15.39 -17.44 -13.07
N ILE A 95 14.91 -18.63 -12.68
CA ILE A 95 13.98 -18.79 -11.57
C ILE A 95 14.63 -18.30 -10.27
N ASP A 96 15.86 -18.69 -9.95
CA ASP A 96 16.49 -18.33 -8.68
C ASP A 96 16.75 -16.82 -8.54
N SER A 97 17.14 -16.14 -9.63
CA SER A 97 17.24 -14.68 -9.67
C SER A 97 15.88 -14.00 -9.53
N PHE A 98 14.81 -14.59 -10.06
CA PHE A 98 13.44 -14.08 -9.96
C PHE A 98 12.84 -14.29 -8.57
N LYS A 99 13.18 -15.41 -7.92
CA LYS A 99 12.82 -15.69 -6.53
C LYS A 99 13.45 -14.66 -5.60
N ALA A 100 14.71 -14.27 -5.85
CA ALA A 100 15.40 -13.26 -5.05
C ALA A 100 14.75 -11.88 -5.17
N THR A 101 14.29 -11.47 -6.36
CA THR A 101 13.60 -10.18 -6.53
C THR A 101 12.15 -10.22 -6.03
N LEU A 102 11.46 -11.35 -6.13
CA LEU A 102 10.15 -11.55 -5.51
C LEU A 102 10.24 -11.63 -3.97
N ALA A 103 11.37 -12.03 -3.39
CA ALA A 103 11.53 -12.07 -1.94
C ALA A 103 11.34 -10.69 -1.28
N GLU A 104 11.53 -9.59 -2.01
CA GLU A 104 11.18 -8.25 -1.52
C GLU A 104 9.66 -8.09 -1.33
N ALA A 105 8.83 -8.69 -2.20
CA ALA A 105 7.38 -8.71 -2.05
C ALA A 105 6.91 -9.52 -0.83
N ALA A 106 7.72 -10.47 -0.33
CA ALA A 106 7.45 -11.20 0.91
C ALA A 106 7.42 -10.29 2.14
N ASN A 107 8.05 -9.12 2.07
CA ASN A 107 8.08 -8.14 3.14
C ASN A 107 6.96 -7.10 3.06
N ALA A 108 6.11 -7.15 2.02
CA ALA A 108 5.02 -6.21 1.86
C ALA A 108 3.92 -6.42 2.93
N ASP A 109 3.33 -5.31 3.36
CA ASP A 109 2.10 -5.30 4.14
C ASP A 109 0.88 -5.61 3.27
N LEU A 110 0.94 -5.24 1.99
CA LEU A 110 -0.13 -5.42 1.00
C LEU A 110 0.46 -5.69 -0.38
N LEU A 111 -0.11 -6.67 -1.08
CA LEU A 111 0.15 -6.90 -2.50
C LEU A 111 -0.95 -6.26 -3.36
N ILE A 112 -0.58 -5.75 -4.52
CA ILE A 112 -1.51 -5.37 -5.57
C ILE A 112 -1.17 -6.21 -6.79
N GLN A 113 -2.01 -7.20 -7.09
CA GLN A 113 -1.89 -7.98 -8.31
C GLN A 113 -2.49 -7.19 -9.47
N VAL A 114 -1.64 -6.57 -10.27
CA VAL A 114 -2.03 -5.89 -11.50
C VAL A 114 -2.24 -6.92 -12.59
N VAL A 115 -3.43 -6.94 -13.16
CA VAL A 115 -3.89 -7.91 -14.17
C VAL A 115 -4.28 -7.15 -15.44
N ASP A 116 -3.79 -7.59 -16.60
CA ASP A 116 -4.28 -7.07 -17.88
C ASP A 116 -5.68 -7.62 -18.15
N TYR A 117 -6.73 -6.83 -17.91
CA TYR A 117 -8.11 -7.28 -18.09
C TYR A 117 -8.56 -7.31 -19.55
N SER A 118 -7.75 -6.76 -20.45
CA SER A 118 -7.97 -6.80 -21.90
C SER A 118 -7.46 -8.09 -22.55
N ASP A 119 -6.57 -8.83 -21.89
CA ASP A 119 -6.06 -10.13 -22.37
C ASP A 119 -7.03 -11.26 -21.99
N GLU A 120 -7.53 -12.03 -22.96
CA GLU A 120 -8.44 -13.15 -22.71
C GLU A 120 -7.85 -14.24 -21.80
N ASN A 121 -6.51 -14.34 -21.73
CA ASN A 121 -5.80 -15.32 -20.92
C ASN A 121 -5.52 -14.85 -19.49
N TYR A 122 -6.03 -13.68 -19.09
CA TYR A 122 -5.82 -13.15 -17.74
C TYR A 122 -6.14 -14.16 -16.60
N PRO A 123 -7.15 -15.05 -16.68
CA PRO A 123 -7.41 -16.00 -15.60
C PRO A 123 -6.26 -16.99 -15.39
N GLU A 124 -5.63 -17.45 -16.47
CA GLU A 124 -4.48 -18.36 -16.41
C GLU A 124 -3.26 -17.63 -15.83
N MET A 125 -3.02 -16.38 -16.27
CA MET A 125 -1.95 -15.54 -15.74
C MET A 125 -2.13 -15.27 -14.24
N MET A 126 -3.36 -15.04 -13.79
CA MET A 126 -3.65 -14.89 -12.37
C MET A 126 -3.30 -16.16 -11.58
N ALA A 127 -3.71 -17.33 -12.08
CA ALA A 127 -3.42 -18.62 -11.44
C ALA A 127 -1.92 -18.92 -11.38
N ILE A 128 -1.15 -18.60 -12.43
CA ILE A 128 0.30 -18.78 -12.43
C ILE A 128 0.97 -17.81 -11.46
N THR A 129 0.51 -16.55 -11.39
CA THR A 129 1.00 -15.58 -10.41
C THR A 129 0.81 -16.11 -8.99
N GLU A 130 -0.40 -16.56 -8.65
CA GLU A 130 -0.72 -17.11 -7.33
C GLU A 130 0.16 -18.32 -7.00
N LYS A 131 0.32 -19.26 -7.94
CA LYS A 131 1.19 -20.42 -7.77
C LYS A 131 2.64 -20.00 -7.51
N THR A 132 3.15 -19.04 -8.26
CA THR A 132 4.54 -18.57 -8.13
C THR A 132 4.77 -17.91 -6.78
N LEU A 133 3.83 -17.07 -6.31
CA LEU A 133 3.88 -16.46 -4.98
C LEU A 133 3.97 -17.52 -3.88
N LYS A 134 3.16 -18.59 -3.97
CA LYS A 134 3.24 -19.73 -3.04
C LYS A 134 4.59 -20.44 -3.10
N GLU A 135 5.13 -20.71 -4.29
CA GLU A 135 6.42 -21.38 -4.46
C GLU A 135 7.60 -20.60 -3.87
N VAL A 136 7.48 -19.27 -3.73
CA VAL A 136 8.49 -18.42 -3.09
C VAL A 136 8.21 -18.13 -1.60
N GLY A 137 7.20 -18.78 -1.02
CA GLY A 137 6.83 -18.63 0.39
C GLY A 137 6.07 -17.34 0.71
N ILE A 138 5.56 -16.64 -0.31
CA ILE A 138 4.69 -15.47 -0.13
C ILE A 138 3.27 -15.99 0.05
N GLU A 139 2.96 -16.28 1.30
CA GLU A 139 1.65 -16.76 1.72
C GLU A 139 1.07 -15.81 2.77
N ASN A 140 -0.26 -15.66 2.77
CA ASN A 140 -1.01 -14.87 3.77
C ASN A 140 -0.75 -13.36 3.74
N ILE A 141 -0.31 -12.77 2.61
CA ILE A 141 -0.32 -11.30 2.43
C ILE A 141 -1.69 -10.87 1.86
N PRO A 142 -2.37 -9.88 2.45
CA PRO A 142 -3.51 -9.23 1.83
C PRO A 142 -3.18 -8.87 0.40
N MET A 143 -4.12 -9.07 -0.51
CA MET A 143 -3.91 -8.83 -1.93
C MET A 143 -5.12 -8.16 -2.54
N ILE A 144 -4.89 -7.01 -3.18
CA ILE A 144 -5.87 -6.39 -4.08
C ILE A 144 -5.71 -7.00 -5.47
N GLU A 145 -6.79 -7.53 -6.02
CA GLU A 145 -6.85 -7.92 -7.44
C GLU A 145 -7.23 -6.68 -8.26
N ALA A 146 -6.27 -6.13 -9.01
CA ALA A 146 -6.41 -4.89 -9.75
C ALA A 146 -6.46 -5.19 -11.26
N TYR A 147 -7.66 -5.28 -11.81
CA TYR A 147 -7.96 -5.52 -13.22
C TYR A 147 -7.77 -4.23 -14.02
N ASN A 148 -6.55 -4.03 -14.52
CA ASN A 148 -6.12 -2.87 -15.28
C ASN A 148 -6.53 -2.97 -16.77
N LYS A 149 -6.36 -1.87 -17.52
CA LYS A 149 -6.67 -1.74 -18.95
C LYS A 149 -8.15 -1.97 -19.28
N ALA A 150 -9.03 -1.69 -18.32
CA ALA A 150 -10.48 -1.74 -18.54
C ALA A 150 -10.94 -0.80 -19.68
N ASP A 151 -10.18 0.27 -19.96
CA ASP A 151 -10.40 1.19 -21.08
C ASP A 151 -10.26 0.54 -22.46
N LEU A 152 -9.55 -0.59 -22.56
CA LEU A 152 -9.37 -1.32 -23.82
C LEU A 152 -10.47 -2.35 -24.09
N ARG A 153 -11.42 -2.54 -23.16
CA ARG A 153 -12.46 -3.56 -23.24
C ARG A 153 -13.85 -2.92 -23.34
N GLU A 154 -14.44 -2.96 -24.52
CA GLU A 154 -15.75 -2.38 -24.79
C GLU A 154 -16.83 -2.87 -23.82
N GLY A 155 -17.70 -1.94 -23.38
CA GLY A 155 -18.80 -2.25 -22.45
C GLY A 155 -18.38 -2.46 -20.99
N THR A 156 -17.09 -2.37 -20.67
CA THR A 156 -16.61 -2.50 -19.28
C THR A 156 -16.87 -1.23 -18.49
N ARG A 157 -17.49 -1.35 -17.32
CA ARG A 157 -17.63 -0.25 -16.37
C ARG A 157 -16.37 -0.14 -15.51
N TYR A 158 -15.81 1.06 -15.42
CA TYR A 158 -14.69 1.38 -14.54
C TYR A 158 -14.70 2.86 -14.13
N PRO A 159 -14.13 3.23 -12.97
CA PRO A 159 -13.66 2.32 -11.93
C PRO A 159 -14.80 1.63 -11.19
N GLU A 160 -14.63 0.34 -10.90
CA GLU A 160 -15.59 -0.46 -10.14
C GLU A 160 -14.88 -1.26 -9.04
N VAL A 161 -15.33 -1.09 -7.80
CA VAL A 161 -14.74 -1.75 -6.63
C VAL A 161 -15.71 -2.78 -6.08
N THR A 162 -15.24 -4.01 -5.86
CA THR A 162 -16.02 -5.09 -5.24
C THR A 162 -15.14 -5.85 -4.25
N GLY A 163 -15.32 -5.61 -2.95
CA GLY A 163 -14.44 -6.16 -1.91
C GLY A 163 -12.99 -5.75 -2.13
N GLN A 164 -12.07 -6.72 -2.15
CA GLN A 164 -10.63 -6.51 -2.40
C GLN A 164 -10.27 -6.49 -3.91
N ARG A 165 -11.26 -6.22 -4.78
CA ARG A 165 -11.08 -6.20 -6.23
C ARG A 165 -11.40 -4.83 -6.80
N ILE A 166 -10.67 -4.43 -7.82
CA ILE A 166 -10.95 -3.23 -8.58
C ILE A 166 -10.78 -3.46 -10.08
N VAL A 167 -11.78 -3.06 -10.87
CA VAL A 167 -11.69 -2.90 -12.32
C VAL A 167 -11.38 -1.44 -12.61
N TYR A 168 -10.27 -1.18 -13.29
CA TYR A 168 -9.71 0.16 -13.42
C TYR A 168 -8.89 0.35 -14.70
N SER A 169 -8.58 1.62 -15.00
CA SER A 169 -7.52 1.96 -15.95
C SER A 169 -6.45 2.76 -15.23
N ALA A 170 -5.20 2.31 -15.30
CA ALA A 170 -4.05 3.03 -14.74
C ALA A 170 -3.82 4.41 -15.39
N ARG A 171 -4.45 4.67 -16.54
CA ARG A 171 -4.43 5.97 -17.23
C ARG A 171 -5.54 6.91 -16.79
N ASP A 172 -6.53 6.41 -16.06
CA ASP A 172 -7.65 7.20 -15.55
C ASP A 172 -7.38 7.66 -14.10
N LYS A 173 -7.60 8.94 -13.84
CA LYS A 173 -7.37 9.53 -12.52
C LYS A 173 -8.34 8.98 -11.46
N ASN A 174 -9.62 8.86 -11.80
CA ASN A 174 -10.65 8.39 -10.85
C ASN A 174 -10.38 6.93 -10.43
N SER A 175 -9.87 6.13 -11.36
CA SER A 175 -9.38 4.77 -11.15
C SER A 175 -8.24 4.70 -10.14
N LEU A 176 -7.21 5.54 -10.29
CA LEU A 176 -6.09 5.59 -9.35
C LEU A 176 -6.52 6.09 -7.96
N GLU A 177 -7.44 7.05 -7.88
CA GLU A 177 -8.03 7.50 -6.61
C GLU A 177 -8.86 6.40 -5.94
N ALA A 178 -9.62 5.62 -6.70
CA ALA A 178 -10.35 4.46 -6.19
C ALA A 178 -9.41 3.35 -5.69
N LEU A 179 -8.36 3.02 -6.43
CA LEU A 179 -7.32 2.09 -5.99
C LEU A 179 -6.66 2.58 -4.70
N THR A 180 -6.34 3.87 -4.61
CA THR A 180 -5.74 4.48 -3.42
C THR A 180 -6.64 4.36 -2.20
N ARG A 181 -7.97 4.51 -2.36
CA ARG A 181 -8.92 4.28 -1.26
C ARG A 181 -8.91 2.84 -0.76
N LEU A 182 -8.80 1.85 -1.65
CA LEU A 182 -8.66 0.45 -1.25
C LEU A 182 -7.36 0.19 -0.49
N ILE A 183 -6.24 0.69 -1.02
CA ILE A 183 -4.93 0.60 -0.36
C ILE A 183 -5.02 1.17 1.05
N LYS A 184 -5.58 2.38 1.19
CA LYS A 184 -5.74 3.05 2.49
C LYS A 184 -6.59 2.25 3.47
N ALA A 185 -7.71 1.70 3.00
CA ALA A 185 -8.61 0.92 3.86
C ALA A 185 -7.91 -0.33 4.41
N ASP A 186 -7.02 -0.93 3.63
CA ASP A 186 -6.28 -2.14 4.03
C ASP A 186 -5.13 -1.81 4.99
N ILE A 187 -4.20 -0.94 4.58
CA ILE A 187 -2.97 -0.70 5.33
C ILE A 187 -3.19 0.17 6.58
N PHE A 188 -4.22 1.02 6.58
CA PHE A 188 -4.56 1.92 7.68
C PHE A 188 -5.90 1.61 8.35
N GLY A 189 -6.51 0.45 8.08
CA GLY A 189 -7.82 0.08 8.62
C GLY A 189 -7.89 -0.10 10.15
N GLN A 190 -6.73 -0.11 10.82
CA GLN A 190 -6.63 -0.19 12.29
C GLN A 190 -6.33 1.15 12.96
N ASP A 191 -6.31 2.24 12.19
CA ASP A 191 -6.14 3.57 12.78
C ASP A 191 -7.40 3.94 13.57
N GLU A 192 -7.22 4.42 14.79
CA GLU A 192 -8.29 4.80 15.71
C GLU A 192 -8.16 6.28 16.09
N GLU A 193 -9.28 6.94 16.31
CA GLU A 193 -9.30 8.28 16.89
C GLU A 193 -9.05 8.20 18.40
N HIS A 194 -8.07 8.97 18.89
CA HIS A 194 -7.76 9.08 20.31
C HIS A 194 -7.50 10.53 20.68
N THR A 195 -7.84 10.88 21.92
CA THR A 195 -7.59 12.22 22.47
C THR A 195 -6.47 12.17 23.49
N TYR A 196 -5.50 13.07 23.36
CA TYR A 196 -4.32 13.17 24.20
C TYR A 196 -4.21 14.54 24.83
N LEU A 197 -3.82 14.62 26.10
CA LEU A 197 -3.45 15.86 26.76
C LEU A 197 -1.93 15.91 26.89
N ILE A 198 -1.29 16.75 26.07
CA ILE A 198 0.16 16.88 25.99
C ILE A 198 0.61 18.11 26.81
N PRO A 199 1.37 17.93 27.90
CA PRO A 199 1.89 19.05 28.68
C PRO A 199 2.79 19.98 27.85
N PHE A 200 2.86 21.26 28.22
CA PHE A 200 3.61 22.27 27.44
C PHE A 200 5.12 22.00 27.34
N ASP A 201 5.70 21.26 28.29
CA ASP A 201 7.11 20.83 28.25
C ASP A 201 7.37 19.66 27.27
N GLN A 202 6.31 19.07 26.71
CA GLN A 202 6.35 18.01 25.71
C GLN A 202 5.97 18.49 24.30
N GLY A 203 6.23 19.76 23.97
CA GLY A 203 5.88 20.36 22.68
C GLY A 203 6.34 19.56 21.44
N GLN A 204 7.43 18.79 21.55
CA GLN A 204 7.85 17.85 20.50
C GLN A 204 6.78 16.81 20.12
N LEU A 205 5.93 16.38 21.06
CA LEU A 205 4.87 15.42 20.80
C LEU A 205 3.68 16.07 20.07
N VAL A 206 3.39 17.33 20.37
CA VAL A 206 2.41 18.12 19.60
C VAL A 206 2.89 18.26 18.16
N SER A 207 4.17 18.61 17.96
CA SER A 207 4.74 18.71 16.61
C SER A 207 4.72 17.37 15.88
N TYR A 208 5.03 16.27 16.57
CA TYR A 208 4.98 14.91 16.02
C TYR A 208 3.55 14.53 15.57
N LEU A 209 2.53 14.78 16.40
CA LEU A 209 1.14 14.52 16.05
C LEU A 209 0.71 15.31 14.80
N ASN A 210 1.06 16.60 14.73
CA ASN A 210 0.73 17.42 13.56
C ASN A 210 1.43 16.97 12.27
N GLN A 211 2.62 16.36 12.36
CA GLN A 211 3.41 15.93 11.21
C GLN A 211 3.10 14.50 10.75
N GLU A 212 2.78 13.61 11.67
CA GLU A 212 2.73 12.16 11.41
C GLU A 212 1.33 11.55 11.63
N THR A 213 0.31 12.36 11.93
CA THR A 213 -1.07 11.90 12.15
C THR A 213 -2.11 12.81 11.52
N VAL A 214 -3.35 12.34 11.43
CA VAL A 214 -4.49 13.18 11.05
C VAL A 214 -5.09 13.81 12.30
N VAL A 215 -4.69 15.05 12.59
CA VAL A 215 -5.26 15.84 13.69
C VAL A 215 -6.69 16.29 13.33
N LYS A 216 -7.65 15.96 14.21
CA LYS A 216 -9.07 16.29 14.08
C LYS A 216 -9.44 17.55 14.85
N ALA A 217 -8.86 17.72 16.04
CA ALA A 217 -9.10 18.86 16.89
C ALA A 217 -7.87 19.17 17.76
N THR A 218 -7.69 20.45 18.05
CA THR A 218 -6.66 20.96 18.96
C THR A 218 -7.30 22.01 19.86
N ASP A 219 -7.14 21.86 21.16
CA ASP A 219 -7.61 22.79 22.19
C ASP A 219 -6.49 23.05 23.21
N TYR A 220 -6.45 24.25 23.78
CA TYR A 220 -5.41 24.66 24.73
C TYR A 220 -6.01 24.76 26.13
N ARG A 221 -5.52 23.95 27.04
CA ARG A 221 -5.92 23.90 28.45
C ARG A 221 -4.83 24.50 29.33
N GLU A 222 -5.16 24.74 30.61
CA GLU A 222 -4.21 25.29 31.57
C GLU A 222 -2.99 24.39 31.80
N ASP A 223 -3.15 23.08 31.64
CA ASP A 223 -2.15 22.04 31.90
C ASP A 223 -1.51 21.44 30.64
N GLY A 224 -1.92 21.88 29.44
CA GLY A 224 -1.31 21.42 28.19
C GLY A 224 -2.17 21.64 26.95
N THR A 225 -1.77 21.00 25.86
CA THR A 225 -2.52 20.98 24.59
C THR A 225 -3.30 19.68 24.47
N LEU A 226 -4.62 19.79 24.39
CA LEU A 226 -5.53 18.68 24.11
C LEU A 226 -5.59 18.46 22.59
N ILE A 227 -5.27 17.27 22.11
CA ILE A 227 -5.24 16.94 20.69
C ILE A 227 -6.02 15.65 20.45
N THR A 228 -7.00 15.72 19.56
CA THR A 228 -7.70 14.54 19.02
C THR A 228 -7.10 14.21 17.67
N ALA A 229 -6.58 13.00 17.52
CA ALA A 229 -5.90 12.57 16.30
C ALA A 229 -6.21 11.10 15.97
N VAL A 230 -6.23 10.80 14.67
CA VAL A 230 -6.29 9.42 14.18
C VAL A 230 -4.89 8.84 14.22
N VAL A 231 -4.70 7.82 15.06
CA VAL A 231 -3.41 7.19 15.34
C VAL A 231 -3.42 5.71 15.00
N ASN A 232 -2.29 5.19 14.54
CA ASN A 232 -2.10 3.75 14.41
C ASN A 232 -1.81 3.10 15.80
N PRO A 233 -1.82 1.76 15.91
CA PRO A 233 -1.59 1.07 17.19
C PRO A 233 -0.26 1.43 17.88
N VAL A 234 0.78 1.78 17.12
CA VAL A 234 2.10 2.15 17.64
C VAL A 234 2.10 3.52 18.26
N GLN A 235 1.56 4.48 17.51
CA GLN A 235 1.39 5.85 17.94
C GLN A 235 0.54 5.87 19.22
N LYS A 236 -0.54 5.08 19.25
CA LYS A 236 -1.36 4.84 20.44
C LYS A 236 -0.53 4.32 21.62
N GLY A 237 0.31 3.29 21.40
CA GLY A 237 1.20 2.75 22.45
C GLY A 237 2.20 3.79 22.97
N LYS A 238 2.85 4.54 22.07
CA LYS A 238 3.81 5.62 22.39
C LYS A 238 3.17 6.76 23.19
N LEU A 239 1.91 7.09 22.89
CA LEU A 239 1.18 8.20 23.48
C LEU A 239 0.27 7.78 24.65
N ALA A 240 0.25 6.49 25.02
CA ALA A 240 -0.67 5.92 26.00
C ALA A 240 -0.67 6.67 27.35
N ARG A 241 0.48 7.18 27.79
CA ARG A 241 0.61 7.96 29.04
C ARG A 241 -0.08 9.33 29.04
N PHE A 242 -0.43 9.84 27.85
CA PHE A 242 -1.11 11.12 27.66
C PHE A 242 -2.58 10.94 27.25
N ALA A 243 -3.05 9.71 27.06
CA ALA A 243 -4.39 9.44 26.60
C ALA A 243 -5.41 9.88 27.67
N VAL A 244 -6.39 10.68 27.23
CA VAL A 244 -7.53 11.07 28.07
C VAL A 244 -8.54 9.93 28.00
N LYS A 245 -9.01 9.46 29.16
CA LYS A 245 -10.13 8.51 29.18
C LYS A 245 -11.39 9.27 28.81
N GLU A 246 -12.14 8.78 27.82
CA GLU A 246 -13.51 9.25 27.63
C GLU A 246 -14.31 8.95 28.90
N GLU A 247 -14.80 9.99 29.56
CA GLU A 247 -15.86 9.84 30.56
C GLU A 247 -17.14 9.47 29.78
N VAL A 248 -17.58 8.23 29.94
CA VAL A 248 -18.86 7.70 29.43
C VAL A 248 -20.00 8.24 30.28
#